data_AF-A0A7C1YP55-F1
#
_entry.id   AF-A0A7C1YP55-F1
#
_cell.length_a   1.000
_cell.length_b   1.000
_cell.length_c   1.000
_cell.angle_alpha   90.00
_cell.angle_beta   90.00
_cell.angle_gamma   90.00
#
_symmetry.space_group_name_H-M   'P 1'
#
loop_
_entity.id
_entity.type
_entity.pdbx_description
1 polymer ?
#
loop_
_entity_poly.entity_id
_entity_poly.type
_entity_poly.pdbx_seq_one_letter_code
_entity_poly.pdbx_strand_id
1 'polypeptide(L)'
;GFYLIYRIIGWDAIYTTFGFSGVEPYVGLLLIGIFVGKLSYFLKPFYMALSRKFEIDADALAIKLMGTGRFLARALKRMAADNLANLTPHPLYVWFNYSHPPIVERIRTLEASNE
;
A
#
# COMPACT_ATOMS: atom_id res chain seq x y z
N GLY A 1 13.62 -4.22 13.09
CA GLY A 1 12.25 -3.91 13.56
C GLY A 1 12.11 -4.18 15.05
N PHE A 2 11.90 -5.45 15.44
CA PHE A 2 11.64 -5.82 16.83
C PHE A 2 12.72 -5.41 17.85
N TYR A 3 14.00 -5.43 17.48
CA TYR A 3 15.07 -4.92 18.35
C TYR A 3 14.91 -3.42 18.65
N LEU A 4 14.57 -2.59 17.65
CA LEU A 4 14.34 -1.15 17.86
C LEU A 4 13.11 -0.92 18.74
N ILE A 5 12.04 -1.67 18.51
CA ILE A 5 10.84 -1.63 19.35
C ILE A 5 11.19 -1.98 20.80
N TYR A 6 11.96 -3.04 21.03
CA TYR A 6 12.44 -3.42 22.36
C TYR A 6 13.25 -2.28 23.02
N ARG A 7 14.15 -1.63 22.27
CA ARG A 7 14.94 -0.49 22.76
C ARG A 7 14.06 0.72 23.12
N ILE A 8 13.02 0.99 22.34
CA ILE A 8 12.10 2.12 22.59
C ILE A 8 11.16 1.83 23.77
N ILE A 9 10.66 0.60 23.89
CA ILE A 9 9.85 0.17 25.03
C ILE A 9 10.67 0.24 26.33
N GLY A 10 11.97 -0.02 26.28
CA GLY A 10 12.84 0.14 27.46
C GLY A 10 13.16 1.60 27.83
N TRP A 11 12.67 2.59 27.09
CA TRP A 11 13.02 3.99 27.30
C TRP A 11 12.02 4.71 28.21
N ASP A 12 12.39 4.97 29.46
CA ASP A 12 11.51 5.58 30.47
C ASP A 12 10.80 6.88 30.02
N ALA A 13 11.43 7.66 29.14
CA ALA A 13 10.87 8.89 28.60
C ALA A 13 9.53 8.70 27.87
N ILE A 14 9.29 7.54 27.24
CA ILE A 14 8.01 7.29 26.55
C ILE A 14 6.84 7.12 27.53
N TYR A 15 7.12 6.84 28.81
CA TYR A 15 6.11 6.66 29.86
C TYR A 15 5.87 7.96 30.62
N THR A 16 6.96 8.58 31.08
CA THR A 16 6.92 9.80 31.89
C THR A 16 6.32 10.98 31.13
N THR A 17 6.56 11.09 29.82
CA THR A 17 5.92 12.12 28.96
C THR A 17 4.39 12.03 28.97
N PHE A 18 3.83 10.83 29.19
CA PHE A 18 2.39 10.58 29.24
C PHE A 18 1.86 10.41 30.68
N GLY A 19 2.66 10.78 31.69
CA GLY A 19 2.23 10.79 33.10
C GLY A 19 2.35 9.46 33.83
N PHE A 20 3.05 8.47 33.27
CA PHE A 20 3.30 7.18 33.94
C PHE A 20 4.59 7.24 34.75
N SER A 21 4.55 6.72 35.98
CA SER A 21 5.67 6.78 36.94
C SER A 21 6.69 5.64 36.80
N GLY A 22 6.51 4.75 35.83
CA GLY A 22 7.41 3.63 35.57
C GLY A 22 7.08 2.90 34.27
N VAL A 23 7.90 1.89 33.97
CA VAL A 23 7.79 1.09 32.74
C VAL A 23 6.61 0.12 32.86
N GLU A 24 5.52 0.43 32.16
CA GLU A 24 4.34 -0.42 32.05
C GLU A 24 4.30 -1.09 30.67
N PRO A 25 4.59 -2.39 30.52
CA PRO A 25 4.79 -3.02 29.21
C PRO A 25 3.61 -2.86 28.22
N TYR A 26 2.37 -2.93 28.71
CA TYR A 26 1.16 -2.76 27.90
C TYR A 26 0.97 -1.32 27.41
N VAL A 27 1.34 -0.32 28.22
CA VAL A 27 1.38 1.09 27.80
C VAL A 27 2.43 1.29 26.73
N GLY A 28 3.61 0.68 26.90
CA GLY A 28 4.69 0.74 25.91
C GLY A 28 4.27 0.17 24.55
N LEU A 29 3.58 -0.97 24.56
CA LEU A 29 3.02 -1.60 23.35
C LEU A 29 1.96 -0.73 22.67
N LEU A 30 1.09 -0.07 23.43
CA LEU A 30 0.11 0.86 22.89
C LEU A 30 0.80 2.07 22.24
N LEU A 31 1.71 2.73 22.95
CA LEU A 31 2.39 3.93 22.49
C LEU A 31 3.26 3.67 21.26
N ILE A 32 4.00 2.56 21.24
CA ILE A 32 4.79 2.19 20.06
C ILE A 32 3.90 1.87 18.86
N GLY A 33 2.73 1.25 19.07
CA GLY A 33 1.75 1.00 18.00
C GLY A 33 1.26 2.29 17.35
N ILE A 34 0.93 3.29 18.17
CA ILE A 34 0.54 4.63 17.68
C ILE A 34 1.69 5.27 16.91
N PHE A 35 2.90 5.27 17.49
CA PHE A 35 4.08 5.88 16.88
C PHE A 35 4.44 5.24 15.54
N VAL A 36 4.52 3.90 15.50
CA VAL A 36 4.81 3.15 14.27
C VAL A 36 3.73 3.39 13.22
N GLY A 37 2.45 3.47 13.61
CA GLY A 37 1.36 3.81 12.70
C GLY A 37 1.54 5.18 12.03
N LYS A 38 1.93 6.20 12.80
CA LYS A 38 2.23 7.55 12.26
C LYS A 38 3.49 7.55 11.40
N LEU A 39 4.52 6.83 11.79
CA LEU A 39 5.74 6.70 10.98
C LEU A 39 5.44 6.01 9.64
N SER A 40 4.61 4.98 9.66
CA SER A 40 4.20 4.22 8.47
C SER A 40 3.46 5.09 7.46
N TYR A 41 2.74 6.12 7.90
CA TYR A 41 2.09 7.08 6.99
C TYR A 41 3.09 7.77 6.06
N PHE A 42 4.27 8.16 6.56
CA PHE A 42 5.31 8.81 5.75
C PHE A 42 6.04 7.84 4.83
N LEU A 43 6.13 6.56 5.23
CA LEU A 43 6.70 5.51 4.39
C LEU A 43 5.69 4.99 3.34
N LYS A 44 4.41 5.30 3.50
CA LYS A 44 3.33 4.81 2.64
C LYS A 44 3.60 5.06 1.15
N PRO A 45 4.01 6.25 0.66
CA PRO A 45 4.21 6.48 -0.76
C PRO A 45 5.26 5.56 -1.38
N PHE A 46 6.32 5.23 -0.63
CA PHE A 46 7.35 4.29 -1.06
C PHE A 46 6.77 2.88 -1.26
N TYR A 47 6.04 2.36 -0.27
CA TYR A 47 5.38 1.07 -0.38
C TYR A 47 4.32 1.04 -1.49
N MET A 48 3.54 2.10 -1.64
CA MET A 48 2.55 2.21 -2.72
C MET A 48 3.22 2.21 -4.10
N ALA A 49 4.35 2.90 -4.26
CA ALA A 49 5.11 2.88 -5.51
C ALA A 49 5.67 1.48 -5.84
N LEU A 50 6.20 0.78 -4.85
CA LEU A 50 6.68 -0.60 -5.03
C LEU A 50 5.52 -1.55 -5.39
N SER A 51 4.39 -1.43 -4.71
CA SER A 51 3.18 -2.20 -5.00
C SER A 51 2.69 -1.98 -6.43
N ARG A 52 2.63 -0.72 -6.88
CA ARG A 52 2.24 -0.40 -8.26
C ARG A 52 3.19 -0.99 -9.30
N LYS A 53 4.49 -1.02 -9.00
CA LYS A 53 5.48 -1.68 -9.87
C LYS A 53 5.20 -3.18 -9.99
N PHE A 54 4.93 -3.86 -8.88
CA PHE A 54 4.60 -5.29 -8.91
C PHE A 54 3.34 -5.60 -9.72
N GLU A 55 2.34 -4.72 -9.71
CA GLU A 55 1.15 -4.88 -10.56
C GLU A 55 1.49 -4.75 -12.05
N ILE A 56 2.36 -3.82 -12.43
CA ILE A 56 2.82 -3.66 -13.82
C ILE A 56 3.59 -4.92 -14.27
N ASP A 57 4.50 -5.40 -13.42
CA ASP A 57 5.28 -6.62 -13.69
C ASP A 57 4.36 -7.86 -13.80
N ALA A 58 3.31 -7.92 -12.96
CA ALA A 58 2.32 -8.99 -12.99
C ALA A 58 1.43 -8.95 -14.25
N ASP A 59 0.97 -7.76 -14.67
CA ASP A 59 0.20 -7.59 -15.91
C ASP A 59 1.04 -8.00 -17.14
N ALA A 60 2.32 -7.61 -17.18
CA ALA A 60 3.25 -8.01 -18.23
C ALA A 60 3.49 -9.53 -18.24
N LEU A 61 3.62 -10.15 -17.07
CA LEU A 61 3.75 -11.60 -16.95
C LEU A 61 2.49 -12.31 -17.44
N ALA A 62 1.30 -11.81 -17.11
CA ALA A 62 0.03 -12.37 -17.55
C ALA A 62 -0.10 -12.35 -19.08
N ILE A 63 0.26 -11.23 -19.72
CA ILE A 63 0.32 -11.13 -21.18
C ILE A 63 1.29 -12.16 -21.76
N LYS A 64 2.51 -12.27 -21.18
CA LYS A 64 3.52 -13.21 -21.65
C LYS A 64 3.07 -14.67 -21.56
N LEU A 65 2.33 -15.04 -20.51
CA LEU A 65 1.88 -16.41 -20.28
C LEU A 65 0.62 -16.77 -21.10
N MET A 66 -0.30 -15.82 -21.27
CA MET A 66 -1.56 -16.05 -21.98
C MET A 66 -1.47 -15.72 -23.49
N GLY A 67 -0.42 -15.04 -23.93
CA GLY A 67 -0.26 -14.53 -25.29
C GLY A 67 -1.20 -13.36 -25.63
N THR A 68 -2.01 -12.89 -24.68
CA THR A 68 -2.96 -11.78 -24.86
C THR A 68 -3.33 -11.18 -23.51
N GLY A 69 -3.45 -9.84 -23.46
CA GLY A 69 -3.99 -9.10 -22.31
C GLY A 69 -5.52 -8.99 -22.31
N ARG A 70 -6.20 -9.42 -23.38
CA ARG A 70 -7.65 -9.24 -23.61
C ARG A 70 -8.52 -9.78 -22.48
N PHE A 71 -8.21 -10.98 -21.98
CA PHE A 71 -9.02 -11.61 -20.92
C PHE A 71 -8.89 -10.87 -19.59
N LEU A 72 -7.68 -10.44 -19.25
CA LEU A 72 -7.43 -9.66 -18.04
C LEU A 72 -8.07 -8.27 -18.14
N ALA A 73 -7.95 -7.59 -19.29
CA ALA A 73 -8.64 -6.32 -19.53
C ALA A 73 -10.16 -6.43 -19.36
N ARG A 74 -10.77 -7.50 -19.89
CA ARG A 74 -12.21 -7.77 -19.72
C ARG A 74 -12.58 -8.02 -18.25
N ALA A 75 -11.77 -8.79 -17.53
CA ALA A 75 -11.98 -9.05 -16.10
C ALA A 75 -11.88 -7.74 -15.29
N LEU A 76 -10.89 -6.90 -15.56
CA LEU A 76 -10.74 -5.60 -14.90
C LEU A 76 -11.91 -4.67 -15.20
N LYS A 77 -12.41 -4.60 -16.44
CA LYS A 77 -13.62 -3.82 -16.78
C LYS A 77 -14.85 -4.26 -15.97
N ARG A 78 -15.07 -5.58 -15.87
CA ARG A 78 -16.16 -6.13 -15.08
C ARG A 78 -16.00 -5.79 -13.59
N MET A 79 -14.81 -6.02 -13.04
CA MET A 79 -14.51 -5.71 -11.64
C MET A 79 -14.64 -4.21 -11.32
N ALA A 80 -14.29 -3.33 -12.28
CA ALA A 80 -14.49 -1.89 -12.15
C ALA A 80 -15.97 -1.52 -12.07
N ALA A 81 -16.80 -2.13 -12.93
CA ALA A 81 -18.24 -1.91 -12.94
C ALA A 81 -18.90 -2.44 -11.67
N ASP A 82 -18.58 -3.68 -11.28
CA ASP A 82 -19.16 -4.35 -10.11
C ASP A 82 -18.83 -3.61 -8.79
N ASN A 83 -17.65 -2.99 -8.71
CA ASN A 83 -17.21 -2.25 -7.52
C ASN A 83 -17.40 -0.72 -7.61
N LEU A 84 -18.04 -0.21 -8.67
CA LEU A 84 -18.21 1.25 -8.90
C LEU A 84 -16.88 2.02 -8.75
N ALA A 85 -15.82 1.49 -9.35
CA ALA A 85 -14.47 2.02 -9.18
C ALA A 85 -14.36 3.46 -9.69
N ASN A 86 -13.61 4.31 -8.97
CA ASN A 86 -13.29 5.65 -9.45
C ASN A 86 -12.33 5.56 -10.66
N LEU A 87 -12.81 5.98 -11.83
CA LEU A 87 -12.08 5.91 -13.09
C LEU A 87 -11.11 7.09 -13.31
N THR A 88 -11.27 8.18 -12.57
CA THR A 88 -10.47 9.41 -12.74
C THR A 88 -9.95 9.95 -11.40
N PRO A 89 -9.23 9.13 -10.60
CA PRO A 89 -8.68 9.58 -9.33
C PRO A 89 -7.58 10.62 -9.54
N HIS A 90 -7.50 11.60 -8.63
CA HIS A 90 -6.48 12.63 -8.70
C HIS A 90 -5.06 12.04 -8.56
N PRO A 91 -4.06 12.44 -9.38
CA PRO A 91 -2.73 11.81 -9.38
C PRO A 91 -2.01 11.80 -8.03
N LEU A 92 -2.11 12.88 -7.25
CA LEU A 92 -1.51 12.94 -5.90
C LEU A 92 -2.15 11.94 -4.94
N TYR A 93 -3.47 11.72 -5.08
CA TYR A 93 -4.20 10.76 -4.26
C TYR A 93 -3.79 9.33 -4.63
N VAL A 94 -3.64 9.04 -5.92
CA VAL A 94 -3.11 7.76 -6.41
C VAL A 94 -1.69 7.53 -5.89
N TRP A 95 -0.80 8.51 -6.04
CA TRP A 95 0.59 8.40 -5.62
C TRP A 95 0.72 8.00 -4.14
N PHE A 96 -0.06 8.66 -3.28
CA PHE A 96 0.00 8.46 -1.83
C PHE A 96 -0.84 7.28 -1.31
N ASN A 97 -2.00 7.01 -1.90
CA ASN A 97 -2.99 6.09 -1.33
C ASN A 97 -3.21 4.80 -2.11
N TYR A 98 -2.92 4.76 -3.41
CA TYR A 98 -3.27 3.60 -4.23
C TYR A 98 -2.11 2.61 -4.28
N SER A 99 -2.40 1.38 -3.86
CA SER A 99 -1.50 0.22 -4.01
C SER A 99 -1.44 -0.29 -5.46
N HIS A 100 -2.43 0.03 -6.28
CA HIS A 100 -2.53 -0.36 -7.69
C HIS A 100 -2.54 0.87 -8.60
N PRO A 101 -1.99 0.77 -9.83
CA PRO A 101 -2.19 1.81 -10.83
C PRO A 101 -3.70 2.00 -11.13
N PRO A 102 -4.15 3.20 -11.55
CA PRO A 102 -5.52 3.42 -11.97
C PRO A 102 -5.98 2.37 -12.98
N ILE A 103 -7.20 1.86 -12.80
CA ILE A 103 -7.71 0.73 -13.59
C ILE A 103 -7.77 1.02 -15.09
N VAL A 104 -8.03 2.29 -15.44
CA VAL A 104 -8.03 2.77 -16.83
C VAL A 104 -6.65 2.65 -17.47
N GLU A 105 -5.59 2.98 -16.73
CA GLU A 105 -4.21 2.85 -17.20
C GLU A 105 -3.85 1.39 -17.47
N ARG A 106 -4.21 0.49 -16.54
CA ARG A 106 -3.98 -0.96 -16.70
C ARG A 106 -4.70 -1.54 -17.90
N ILE A 107 -6.00 -1.24 -18.04
CA ILE A 107 -6.81 -1.70 -19.18
C ILE A 107 -6.19 -1.23 -20.50
N ARG A 108 -5.74 0.02 -20.56
CA ARG A 108 -5.13 0.58 -21.77
C ARG A 108 -3.84 -0.15 -22.15
N THR A 109 -2.98 -0.43 -21.17
CA THR A 109 -1.74 -1.21 -21.39
C THR A 109 -2.04 -2.64 -21.86
N LEU A 110 -3.01 -3.31 -21.24
CA LEU A 110 -3.43 -4.67 -21.60
C LEU A 110 -4.12 -4.75 -22.96
N GLU A 111 -4.79 -3.69 -23.39
CA GLU A 111 -5.43 -3.62 -24.71
C GLU A 111 -4.44 -3.36 -25.83
N ALA A 112 -3.45 -2.49 -25.60
CA ALA A 112 -2.37 -2.21 -26.56
C ALA A 112 -1.49 -3.43 -26.85
N SER A 113 -1.41 -4.40 -25.92
CA SER A 113 -0.64 -5.64 -26.11
C SER A 113 -1.40 -6.73 -26.86
N ASN A 114 -2.59 -6.45 -27.40
CA ASN A 114 -3.41 -7.42 -28.15
C ASN A 114 -3.37 -7.21 -29.67
N GLU A 115 -2.61 -6.22 -30.12
CA GLU A 115 -2.21 -6.00 -31.51
C GLU A 115 -0.92 -6.77 -31.81
#